data_AF-A0A3P9M0A6-F1
#
_entry.id   AF-A0A3P9M0A6-F1
#
_cell.length_a   1.000
_cell.length_b   1.000
_cell.length_c   1.000
_cell.angle_alpha   90.00
_cell.angle_beta   90.00
_cell.angle_gamma   90.00
#
_symmetry.space_group_name_H-M   'P 1'
#
loop_
_entity.id
_entity.type
_entity.pdbx_description
1 polymer ?
#
loop_
_entity_poly.entity_id
_entity_poly.type
_entity_poly.pdbx_seq_one_letter_code
_entity_poly.pdbx_strand_id
1 'polypeptide(L)'
;SFILEAQIRKSGQRKAFSRLVLFQMLQRVMTVAAESLKVLERQLMDGKQLQDVRVVMRPPLDAYDVLIHLNPKQVPLLSQAVDPPSVNFSRGVTAQSAAQSGGSLPVIDYNPVFLYLSELREAFGDLALFFCDPYGGTLIAVLWKPKAFAPTPFKTSQVSARTVKVTGNEAKTLPNVEAILEDFRLLGKDLVKSVEAKMDKWSF
;
A
#
# COMPACT_ATOMS: atom_id res chain seq x y z
N SER A 1 -10.08 14.17 -35.68
CA SER A 1 -11.22 13.64 -34.90
C SER A 1 -10.83 12.45 -34.00
N PHE A 2 -10.09 11.45 -34.49
CA PHE A 2 -9.72 10.23 -33.73
C PHE A 2 -8.87 10.43 -32.44
N ILE A 3 -8.03 11.47 -32.37
CA ILE A 3 -7.19 11.73 -31.18
C ILE A 3 -8.02 12.25 -30.00
N LEU A 4 -9.06 13.05 -30.25
CA LEU A 4 -9.95 13.56 -29.20
C LEU A 4 -10.85 12.45 -28.62
N GLU A 5 -11.40 11.59 -29.49
CA GLU A 5 -12.19 10.41 -29.13
C GLU A 5 -11.39 9.44 -28.23
N ALA A 6 -10.13 9.16 -28.58
CA ALA A 6 -9.24 8.33 -27.77
C ALA A 6 -8.91 8.97 -26.41
N GLN A 7 -8.81 10.31 -26.34
CA GLN A 7 -8.58 11.05 -25.11
C GLN A 7 -9.81 11.01 -24.18
N ILE A 8 -11.02 11.11 -24.76
CA ILE A 8 -12.31 11.04 -24.04
C ILE A 8 -12.55 9.61 -23.50
N ARG A 9 -12.25 8.57 -24.29
CA ARG A 9 -12.32 7.16 -23.85
C ARG A 9 -11.31 6.84 -22.74
N LYS A 10 -10.08 7.38 -22.81
CA LYS A 10 -9.04 7.27 -21.77
C LYS A 10 -9.45 7.94 -20.45
N SER A 11 -10.06 9.12 -20.53
CA SER A 11 -10.64 9.88 -19.41
C SER A 11 -11.80 9.12 -18.75
N GLY A 12 -12.76 8.62 -19.54
CA GLY A 12 -13.92 7.88 -19.06
C GLY A 12 -13.56 6.59 -18.33
N GLN A 13 -12.60 5.82 -18.84
CA GLN A 13 -12.16 4.60 -18.17
C GLN A 13 -11.31 4.88 -16.90
N ARG A 14 -10.62 6.03 -16.79
CA ARG A 14 -9.89 6.40 -15.54
C ARG A 14 -10.90 6.65 -14.43
N LYS A 15 -11.96 7.40 -14.73
CA LYS A 15 -13.09 7.63 -13.82
C LYS A 15 -13.80 6.31 -13.47
N ALA A 16 -13.99 5.40 -14.42
CA ALA A 16 -14.71 4.15 -14.18
C ALA A 16 -13.97 3.19 -13.23
N PHE A 17 -12.65 2.99 -13.39
CA PHE A 17 -11.89 2.11 -12.49
C PHE A 17 -11.75 2.71 -11.08
N SER A 18 -11.43 4.00 -10.98
CA SER A 18 -11.44 4.70 -9.68
C SER A 18 -12.82 4.65 -9.02
N ARG A 19 -13.91 4.76 -9.79
CA ARG A 19 -15.27 4.59 -9.27
C ARG A 19 -15.56 3.17 -8.81
N LEU A 20 -15.07 2.14 -9.52
CA LEU A 20 -15.29 0.75 -9.14
C LEU A 20 -14.55 0.41 -7.83
N VAL A 21 -13.29 0.81 -7.70
CA VAL A 21 -12.53 0.62 -6.45
C VAL A 21 -13.15 1.43 -5.31
N LEU A 22 -13.52 2.69 -5.56
CA LEU A 22 -14.20 3.52 -4.58
C LEU A 22 -15.56 2.92 -4.17
N PHE A 23 -16.29 2.33 -5.11
CA PHE A 23 -17.56 1.66 -4.85
C PHE A 23 -17.36 0.42 -3.99
N GLN A 24 -16.37 -0.43 -4.28
CA GLN A 24 -16.05 -1.59 -3.45
C GLN A 24 -15.60 -1.18 -2.04
N MET A 25 -14.80 -0.12 -1.92
CA MET A 25 -14.41 0.43 -0.62
C MET A 25 -15.62 0.99 0.13
N LEU A 26 -16.51 1.71 -0.55
CA LEU A 26 -17.72 2.26 0.05
C LEU A 26 -18.66 1.15 0.52
N GLN A 27 -18.91 0.15 -0.31
CA GLN A 27 -19.70 -1.03 0.06
C GLN A 27 -19.11 -1.71 1.29
N ARG A 28 -17.78 -1.90 1.30
CA ARG A 28 -17.10 -2.48 2.46
C ARG A 28 -17.27 -1.62 3.71
N VAL A 29 -17.10 -0.29 3.63
CA VAL A 29 -17.32 0.63 4.76
C VAL A 29 -18.76 0.50 5.28
N MET A 30 -19.76 0.45 4.41
CA MET A 30 -21.16 0.26 4.80
C MET A 30 -21.38 -1.08 5.51
N THR A 31 -20.87 -2.18 4.96
CA THR A 31 -20.99 -3.51 5.57
C THR A 31 -20.28 -3.58 6.92
N VAL A 32 -19.05 -3.07 6.98
CA VAL A 32 -18.23 -2.98 8.20
C VAL A 32 -18.96 -2.17 9.27
N ALA A 33 -19.51 -1.00 8.94
CA ALA A 33 -20.26 -0.18 9.88
C ALA A 33 -21.54 -0.89 10.40
N ALA A 34 -22.31 -1.51 9.50
CA ALA A 34 -23.51 -2.24 9.86
C ALA A 34 -23.24 -3.45 10.78
N GLU A 35 -22.17 -4.21 10.51
CA GLU A 35 -21.78 -5.34 11.35
C GLU A 35 -21.10 -4.88 12.66
N SER A 36 -20.35 -3.77 12.65
CA SER A 36 -19.76 -3.17 13.86
C SER A 36 -20.82 -2.81 14.89
N LEU A 37 -21.93 -2.21 14.45
CA LEU A 37 -23.03 -1.83 15.33
C LEU A 37 -23.60 -3.05 16.06
N LYS A 38 -23.87 -4.14 15.32
CA LYS A 38 -24.40 -5.39 15.90
C LYS A 38 -23.44 -6.00 16.92
N VAL A 39 -22.13 -5.97 16.65
CA VAL A 39 -21.11 -6.49 17.58
C VAL A 39 -21.05 -5.61 18.84
N LEU A 40 -21.04 -4.29 18.67
CA LEU A 40 -20.98 -3.34 19.78
C LEU A 40 -22.23 -3.42 20.68
N GLU A 41 -23.42 -3.49 20.09
CA GLU A 41 -24.68 -3.66 20.82
C GLU A 41 -24.66 -4.94 21.67
N ARG A 42 -24.22 -6.07 21.08
CA ARG A 42 -24.13 -7.35 21.81
C ARG A 42 -23.14 -7.29 22.98
N GLN A 43 -22.00 -6.64 22.80
CA GLN A 43 -21.01 -6.50 23.88
C GLN A 43 -21.47 -5.55 25.00
N LEU A 44 -22.18 -4.48 24.65
CA LEU A 44 -22.77 -3.58 25.66
C LEU A 44 -23.86 -4.28 26.47
N MET A 45 -24.62 -5.19 25.86
CA MET A 45 -25.68 -5.96 26.52
C MET A 45 -25.15 -7.17 27.31
N ASP A 46 -24.02 -7.77 26.89
CA ASP A 46 -23.36 -8.87 27.59
C ASP A 46 -21.85 -8.66 27.70
N GLY A 47 -21.43 -8.04 28.82
CA GLY A 47 -20.03 -7.75 29.11
C GLY A 47 -19.13 -8.97 29.32
N LYS A 48 -19.66 -10.20 29.26
CA LYS A 48 -18.86 -11.44 29.29
C LYS A 48 -18.35 -11.84 27.91
N GLN A 49 -18.88 -11.23 26.84
CA GLN A 49 -18.54 -11.59 25.47
C GLN A 49 -17.26 -10.85 25.00
N LEU A 50 -16.10 -11.42 25.29
CA LEU A 50 -14.78 -10.94 24.82
C LEU A 50 -14.57 -11.29 23.33
N GLN A 51 -15.35 -10.69 22.44
CA GLN A 51 -15.10 -10.74 21.00
C GLN A 51 -14.04 -9.68 20.62
N ASP A 52 -13.16 -10.05 19.69
CA ASP A 52 -12.15 -9.14 19.14
C ASP A 52 -12.80 -8.20 18.12
N VAL A 53 -13.31 -7.06 18.59
CA VAL A 53 -14.00 -6.04 17.76
C VAL A 53 -13.11 -5.52 16.62
N ARG A 54 -11.78 -5.60 16.80
CA ARG A 54 -10.80 -5.16 15.82
C ARG A 54 -10.85 -5.93 14.51
N VAL A 55 -11.41 -7.15 14.50
CA VAL A 55 -11.66 -7.93 13.27
C VAL A 55 -12.33 -7.09 12.20
N VAL A 56 -13.27 -6.22 12.60
CA VAL A 56 -14.05 -5.41 11.67
C VAL A 56 -13.21 -4.33 10.98
N MET A 57 -12.13 -3.87 11.64
CA MET A 57 -11.19 -2.89 11.10
C MET A 57 -10.09 -3.51 10.23
N ARG A 58 -9.95 -4.85 10.22
CA ARG A 58 -8.93 -5.55 9.43
C ARG A 58 -9.33 -5.64 7.96
N PRO A 59 -8.52 -5.12 7.02
CA PRO A 59 -8.73 -5.36 5.60
C PRO A 59 -8.40 -6.80 5.20
N PRO A 60 -9.22 -7.42 4.32
CA PRO A 60 -8.87 -8.71 3.75
C PRO A 60 -7.62 -8.53 2.89
N LEU A 61 -6.50 -9.07 3.35
CA LEU A 61 -5.19 -8.88 2.71
C LEU A 61 -5.05 -9.64 1.38
N ASP A 62 -5.97 -10.55 1.08
CA ASP A 62 -5.97 -11.37 -0.14
C ASP A 62 -6.53 -10.62 -1.36
N ALA A 63 -7.12 -9.44 -1.14
CA ALA A 63 -7.59 -8.58 -2.21
C ALA A 63 -6.49 -7.72 -2.84
N TYR A 64 -5.28 -7.70 -2.26
CA TYR A 64 -4.16 -6.85 -2.70
C TYR A 64 -3.11 -7.68 -3.44
N ASP A 65 -2.44 -7.04 -4.40
CA ASP A 65 -1.45 -7.71 -5.25
C ASP A 65 -0.06 -7.77 -4.61
N VAL A 66 0.30 -6.79 -3.78
CA VAL A 66 1.60 -6.72 -3.09
C VAL A 66 1.41 -6.20 -1.67
N LEU A 67 2.17 -6.75 -0.73
CA LEU A 67 2.23 -6.35 0.66
C LEU A 67 3.66 -5.92 1.03
N ILE A 68 3.81 -4.66 1.45
CA ILE A 68 5.08 -4.11 1.92
C ILE A 68 5.05 -4.11 3.45
N HIS A 69 5.85 -4.97 4.07
CA HIS A 69 5.98 -5.06 5.52
C HIS A 69 7.02 -4.06 6.00
N LEU A 70 6.63 -3.23 6.95
CA LEU A 70 7.49 -2.23 7.58
C LEU A 70 8.14 -2.80 8.84
N ASN A 71 9.31 -2.28 9.20
CA ASN A 71 9.97 -2.56 10.45
C ASN A 71 9.20 -1.87 11.59
N PRO A 72 8.58 -2.61 12.53
CA PRO A 72 7.78 -2.01 13.60
C PRO A 72 8.57 -1.01 14.45
N LYS A 73 9.90 -1.18 14.57
CA LYS A 73 10.76 -0.25 15.34
C LYS A 73 10.84 1.15 14.73
N GLN A 74 10.47 1.31 13.47
CA GLN A 74 10.49 2.59 12.76
C GLN A 74 9.10 3.20 12.60
N VAL A 75 8.05 2.58 13.15
CA VAL A 75 6.66 3.06 13.06
C VAL A 75 6.32 3.88 14.32
N PRO A 76 6.16 5.21 14.24
CA PRO A 76 6.03 6.06 15.44
C PRO A 76 4.77 5.78 16.27
N LEU A 77 3.65 5.47 15.60
CA LEU A 77 2.34 5.28 16.23
C LEU A 77 2.00 3.81 16.48
N LEU A 78 2.99 2.91 16.52
CA LEU A 78 2.77 1.46 16.59
C LEU A 78 1.83 1.03 17.73
N SER A 79 1.85 1.72 18.88
CA SER A 79 0.98 1.42 20.02
C SER A 79 -0.51 1.68 19.76
N GLN A 80 -0.83 2.45 18.72
CA GLN A 80 -2.20 2.78 18.32
C GLN A 80 -2.71 1.89 17.18
N ALA A 81 -1.86 1.00 16.65
CA ALA A 81 -2.20 0.13 15.54
C ALA A 81 -3.40 -0.77 15.90
N VAL A 82 -4.21 -1.11 14.89
CA VAL A 82 -5.28 -2.10 15.06
C VAL A 82 -4.70 -3.44 15.53
N ASP A 83 -3.60 -3.88 14.91
CA ASP A 83 -2.92 -5.14 15.23
C ASP A 83 -1.43 -4.91 15.49
N PRO A 84 -1.06 -4.41 16.69
CA PRO A 84 0.34 -4.29 17.03
C PRO A 84 0.94 -5.70 17.18
N PRO A 85 2.19 -5.92 16.75
CA PRO A 85 2.84 -7.22 16.94
C PRO A 85 2.88 -7.57 18.43
N SER A 86 2.70 -8.85 18.77
CA SER A 86 2.66 -9.33 20.16
C SER A 86 3.97 -9.10 20.93
N VAL A 87 5.07 -8.95 20.20
CA VAL A 87 6.42 -8.69 20.73
C VAL A 87 7.02 -7.45 20.06
N ASN A 88 6.77 -6.28 20.67
CA ASN A 88 7.37 -5.01 20.25
C ASN A 88 8.51 -4.56 21.17
N PHE A 89 8.73 -5.27 22.27
CA PHE A 89 9.73 -4.89 23.26
C PHE A 89 11.12 -5.33 22.82
N SER A 90 11.91 -4.37 22.34
CA SER A 90 13.36 -4.50 22.42
C SER A 90 13.76 -4.00 23.81
N ARG A 91 13.96 -4.91 24.77
CA ARG A 91 14.64 -4.54 26.03
C ARG A 91 15.97 -3.90 25.64
N GLY A 92 16.24 -2.71 26.18
CA GLY A 92 17.26 -1.79 25.70
C GLY A 92 18.67 -2.38 25.55
N VAL A 93 19.51 -1.55 24.91
CA VAL A 93 20.90 -1.75 24.50
C VAL A 93 21.03 -2.36 23.11
N THR A 94 21.06 -1.51 22.08
CA THR A 94 21.88 -1.80 20.91
C THR A 94 23.32 -1.95 21.40
N ALA A 95 23.83 -3.18 21.43
CA ALA A 95 25.23 -3.50 21.72
C ALA A 95 26.16 -3.12 20.55
N GLN A 96 25.86 -2.02 19.86
CA GLN A 96 26.70 -1.46 18.81
C GLN A 96 26.75 0.05 18.95
N SER A 97 27.98 0.51 19.21
CA SER A 97 28.47 1.88 19.29
C SER A 97 28.10 2.66 20.55
N ALA A 98 29.02 2.55 21.51
CA ALA A 98 29.35 3.66 22.39
C ALA A 98 29.40 4.99 21.60
N ALA A 99 28.71 5.98 22.15
CA ALA A 99 28.96 7.42 21.98
C ALA A 99 29.51 7.86 20.62
N GLN A 100 28.62 8.14 19.65
CA GLN A 100 28.82 9.37 18.88
C GLN A 100 28.20 10.50 19.69
N SER A 101 29.07 11.24 20.36
CA SER A 101 28.77 12.43 21.15
C SER A 101 28.21 13.52 20.24
N GLY A 102 26.90 13.48 20.01
CA GLY A 102 26.22 14.42 19.10
C GLY A 102 24.82 13.95 18.73
N GLY A 103 24.10 13.30 19.66
CA GLY A 103 22.76 12.79 19.40
C GLY A 103 21.84 13.90 18.91
N SER A 104 21.49 13.86 17.62
CA SER A 104 20.45 14.70 17.05
C SER A 104 19.18 14.49 17.86
N LEU A 105 18.60 15.58 18.38
CA LEU A 105 17.32 15.54 19.07
C LEU A 105 16.29 14.92 18.11
N PRO A 106 15.38 14.06 18.59
CA PRO A 106 14.34 13.49 17.73
C PRO A 106 13.56 14.65 17.10
N VAL A 107 13.53 14.67 15.77
CA VAL A 107 12.78 15.67 15.00
C VAL A 107 11.31 15.49 15.34
N ILE A 108 10.70 16.55 15.87
CA ILE A 108 9.27 16.58 16.21
C ILE A 108 8.46 16.34 14.93
N ASP A 109 7.40 15.54 15.02
CA ASP A 109 6.51 15.16 13.92
C ASP A 109 7.16 14.40 12.75
N TYR A 110 8.35 13.83 12.93
CA TYR A 110 8.94 12.96 11.92
C TYR A 110 8.20 11.62 11.85
N ASN A 111 7.53 11.38 10.72
CA ASN A 111 6.86 10.11 10.42
C ASN A 111 7.43 9.48 9.12
N PRO A 112 8.38 8.54 9.22
CA PRO A 112 9.02 7.94 8.04
C PRO A 112 8.03 7.16 7.18
N VAL A 113 6.99 6.56 7.78
CA VAL A 113 5.96 5.82 7.05
C VAL A 113 5.16 6.74 6.13
N PHE A 114 4.80 7.93 6.61
CA PHE A 114 4.05 8.89 5.82
C PHE A 114 4.87 9.47 4.66
N LEU A 115 6.15 9.79 4.93
CA LEU A 115 7.08 10.28 3.91
C LEU A 115 7.27 9.23 2.81
N TYR A 116 7.56 7.99 3.20
CA TYR A 116 7.73 6.88 2.27
C TYR A 116 6.46 6.60 1.46
N LEU A 117 5.27 6.59 2.09
CA LEU A 117 4.01 6.43 1.37
C LEU A 117 3.75 7.55 0.36
N SER A 118 4.13 8.79 0.69
CA SER A 118 3.98 9.93 -0.21
C SER A 118 4.88 9.78 -1.43
N GLU A 119 6.13 9.39 -1.23
CA GLU A 119 7.10 9.13 -2.30
C GLU A 119 6.65 7.97 -3.21
N LEU A 120 6.14 6.87 -2.65
CA LEU A 120 5.54 5.78 -3.42
C LEU A 120 4.37 6.24 -4.29
N ARG A 121 3.50 7.11 -3.75
CA ARG A 121 2.35 7.64 -4.48
C ARG A 121 2.76 8.63 -5.57
N GLU A 122 3.81 9.40 -5.35
CA GLU A 122 4.35 10.31 -6.35
C GLU A 122 5.01 9.53 -7.51
N ALA A 123 5.87 8.56 -7.19
CA ALA A 123 6.63 7.79 -8.18
C ALA A 123 5.78 6.75 -8.93
N PHE A 124 4.90 6.04 -8.21
CA PHE A 124 4.17 4.86 -8.74
C PHE A 124 2.66 5.01 -8.69
N GLY A 125 2.15 6.20 -8.35
CA GLY A 125 0.72 6.47 -8.29
C GLY A 125 0.00 6.25 -9.62
N ASP A 126 0.68 6.27 -10.77
CA ASP A 126 0.09 5.91 -12.06
C ASP A 126 -0.07 4.39 -12.27
N LEU A 127 0.71 3.57 -11.57
CA LEU A 127 0.75 2.12 -11.71
C LEU A 127 -0.10 1.41 -10.65
N ALA A 128 -0.10 1.93 -9.42
CA ALA A 128 -0.70 1.27 -8.27
C ALA A 128 -1.46 2.24 -7.36
N LEU A 129 -2.25 1.66 -6.46
CA LEU A 129 -2.86 2.32 -5.31
C LEU A 129 -2.20 1.78 -4.04
N PHE A 130 -1.93 2.66 -3.07
CA PHE A 130 -1.22 2.33 -1.83
C PHE A 130 -2.10 2.64 -0.62
N PHE A 131 -2.25 1.67 0.28
CA PHE A 131 -3.08 1.74 1.47
C PHE A 131 -2.28 1.40 2.71
N CYS A 132 -2.43 2.17 3.79
CA CYS A 132 -1.85 1.86 5.08
C CYS A 132 -2.80 2.33 6.18
N ASP A 133 -2.65 1.79 7.38
CA ASP A 133 -3.28 2.33 8.58
C ASP A 133 -2.45 3.54 9.08
N PRO A 134 -3.02 4.76 9.08
CA PRO A 134 -2.28 5.95 9.51
C PRO A 134 -1.93 5.93 11.00
N TYR A 135 -2.62 5.11 11.81
CA TYR A 135 -2.44 5.04 13.27
C TYR A 135 -1.44 3.97 13.69
N GLY A 136 -0.38 3.76 12.90
CA GLY A 136 0.71 2.84 13.26
C GLY A 136 0.66 1.48 12.56
N GLY A 137 0.01 1.41 11.40
CA GLY A 137 0.08 0.23 10.56
C GLY A 137 1.51 -0.16 10.21
N THR A 138 1.82 -1.45 10.30
CA THR A 138 3.13 -2.01 9.90
C THR A 138 3.11 -2.60 8.49
N LEU A 139 2.04 -2.35 7.74
CA LEU A 139 1.79 -2.92 6.42
C LEU A 139 1.30 -1.83 5.48
N ILE A 140 1.93 -1.74 4.31
CA ILE A 140 1.41 -0.98 3.17
C ILE A 140 0.92 -1.99 2.14
N ALA A 141 -0.39 -1.99 1.91
CA ALA A 141 -1.04 -2.84 0.91
C ALA A 141 -1.10 -2.11 -0.44
N VAL A 142 -0.75 -2.81 -1.50
CA VAL A 142 -0.63 -2.26 -2.86
C VAL A 142 -1.58 -2.98 -3.79
N LEU A 143 -2.30 -2.22 -4.61
CA LEU A 143 -3.21 -2.73 -5.62
C LEU A 143 -2.84 -2.18 -6.99
N TRP A 144 -2.56 -3.05 -7.94
CA TRP A 144 -2.25 -2.67 -9.31
C TRP A 144 -3.47 -2.07 -10.02
N LYS A 145 -3.23 -1.02 -10.80
CA LYS A 145 -4.26 -0.48 -11.70
C LYS A 145 -4.28 -1.35 -12.96
N PRO A 146 -5.39 -2.00 -13.34
CA PRO A 146 -5.45 -2.87 -14.51
C PRO A 146 -4.99 -2.21 -15.81
N LYS A 147 -5.18 -0.89 -15.91
CA LYS A 147 -4.74 -0.07 -17.03
C LYS A 147 -3.23 0.08 -17.17
N ALA A 148 -2.49 0.00 -16.06
CA ALA A 148 -1.04 0.10 -16.08
C ALA A 148 -0.41 -1.10 -16.82
N PHE A 149 -1.08 -2.25 -16.73
CA PHE A 149 -0.70 -3.52 -17.34
C PHE A 149 -1.30 -3.72 -18.74
N ALA A 150 -2.09 -2.77 -19.25
CA ALA A 150 -2.52 -2.78 -20.64
C ALA A 150 -1.35 -2.36 -21.57
N PRO A 151 -1.10 -3.07 -22.69
CA PRO A 151 -0.03 -2.72 -23.60
C PRO A 151 -0.22 -1.31 -24.16
N THR A 152 0.73 -0.41 -23.87
CA THR A 152 0.70 0.96 -24.41
C THR A 152 1.81 1.17 -25.45
N PRO A 153 1.55 1.97 -26.50
CA PRO A 153 2.60 2.36 -27.44
C PRO A 153 3.68 3.15 -26.69
N PHE A 154 4.94 2.84 -26.99
CA PHE A 154 6.10 3.48 -26.39
C PHE A 154 6.01 5.02 -26.49
N LYS A 155 6.11 5.69 -25.35
CA LYS A 155 6.24 7.14 -25.26
C LYS A 155 7.43 7.45 -24.36
N THR A 156 8.31 8.33 -24.82
CA THR A 156 9.52 8.76 -24.10
C THR A 156 9.22 9.37 -22.72
N SER A 157 8.04 9.97 -22.53
CA SER A 157 7.60 10.50 -21.24
C SER A 157 7.07 9.45 -20.25
N GLN A 158 6.97 8.17 -20.64
CA GLN A 158 6.41 7.08 -19.82
C GLN A 158 7.37 5.88 -19.70
N VAL A 159 8.68 6.12 -19.77
CA VAL A 159 9.70 5.06 -19.75
C VAL A 159 9.96 4.54 -18.33
N SER A 160 9.72 5.35 -17.30
CA SER A 160 9.95 4.93 -15.92
C SER A 160 9.12 3.68 -15.56
N ALA A 161 9.78 2.69 -14.95
CA ALA A 161 9.20 1.42 -14.49
C ALA A 161 8.57 0.51 -15.57
N ARG A 162 8.88 0.70 -16.88
CA ARG A 162 8.34 -0.14 -17.96
C ARG A 162 9.42 -0.79 -18.81
N THR A 163 9.22 -2.07 -19.11
CA THR A 163 10.01 -2.81 -20.10
C THR A 163 9.39 -2.66 -21.49
N VAL A 164 10.22 -2.36 -22.48
CA VAL A 164 9.81 -2.38 -23.89
C VAL A 164 9.87 -3.81 -24.40
N LYS A 165 8.73 -4.39 -24.78
CA LYS A 165 8.68 -5.60 -25.60
C LYS A 165 8.44 -5.16 -27.05
N VAL A 166 9.38 -5.48 -27.93
CA VAL A 166 9.23 -5.27 -29.37
C VAL A 166 8.65 -6.54 -29.97
N THR A 167 7.47 -6.44 -30.59
CA THR A 167 6.87 -7.55 -31.33
C THR A 167 6.67 -7.08 -32.76
N GLY A 168 7.55 -7.52 -33.67
CA GLY A 168 7.55 -7.05 -35.06
C GLY A 168 7.84 -5.55 -35.16
N ASN A 169 6.92 -4.78 -35.74
CA ASN A 169 7.08 -3.33 -36.00
C ASN A 169 6.49 -2.42 -34.90
N GLU A 170 5.99 -2.99 -33.79
CA GLU A 170 5.38 -2.24 -32.68
C GLU A 170 6.12 -2.47 -31.35
N ALA A 171 6.57 -1.38 -30.73
CA ALA A 171 7.14 -1.37 -29.38
C ALA A 171 6.03 -1.17 -28.34
N LYS A 172 5.72 -2.22 -27.56
CA LYS A 172 4.73 -2.18 -26.48
C LYS A 172 5.44 -2.13 -25.14
N THR A 173 5.00 -1.24 -24.25
CA THR A 173 5.56 -1.14 -22.90
C THR A 173 4.66 -1.82 -21.87
N LEU A 174 5.25 -2.67 -21.04
CA LEU A 174 4.60 -3.28 -19.89
C LEU A 174 5.38 -2.95 -18.61
N PRO A 175 4.71 -2.73 -17.47
CA PRO A 175 5.41 -2.51 -16.21
C PRO A 175 6.33 -3.69 -15.86
N ASN A 176 7.57 -3.39 -15.45
CA ASN A 176 8.47 -4.41 -14.93
C ASN A 176 8.20 -4.59 -13.44
N VAL A 177 7.35 -5.56 -13.09
CA VAL A 177 6.94 -5.77 -11.69
C VAL A 177 8.15 -6.01 -10.80
N GLU A 178 9.11 -6.83 -11.22
CA GLU A 178 10.29 -7.15 -10.40
C GLU A 178 11.12 -5.90 -10.08
N ALA A 179 11.37 -5.05 -11.09
CA ALA A 179 12.08 -3.79 -10.87
C ALA A 179 11.31 -2.85 -9.95
N ILE A 180 9.98 -2.78 -10.08
CA ILE A 180 9.14 -1.95 -9.21
C ILE A 180 9.19 -2.47 -7.75
N LEU A 181 9.16 -3.79 -7.55
CA LEU A 181 9.27 -4.38 -6.20
C LEU A 181 10.64 -4.09 -5.59
N GLU A 182 11.70 -4.09 -6.39
CA GLU A 182 13.04 -3.71 -5.95
C GLU A 182 13.12 -2.21 -5.61
N ASP A 183 12.52 -1.34 -6.43
CA ASP A 183 12.43 0.09 -6.16
C ASP A 183 11.69 0.36 -4.84
N PHE A 184 10.63 -0.40 -4.52
CA PHE A 184 9.96 -0.31 -3.22
C PHE A 184 10.93 -0.61 -2.06
N ARG A 185 11.79 -1.63 -2.20
CA ARG A 185 12.81 -1.96 -1.18
C ARG A 185 13.86 -0.85 -1.06
N LEU A 186 14.31 -0.30 -2.18
CA LEU A 186 15.35 0.72 -2.23
C LEU A 186 14.88 2.06 -1.66
N LEU A 187 13.70 2.53 -2.05
CA LEU A 187 13.10 3.77 -1.53
C LEU A 187 12.83 3.66 -0.02
N GLY A 188 12.34 2.50 0.41
CA GLY A 188 12.04 2.23 1.80
C GLY A 188 13.22 1.68 2.60
N LYS A 189 14.47 1.92 2.20
CA LYS A 189 15.64 1.36 2.88
C LYS A 189 15.60 1.65 4.38
N ASP A 190 15.95 0.65 5.18
CA ASP A 190 15.90 0.62 6.65
C ASP A 190 14.47 0.62 7.26
N LEU A 191 13.46 1.15 6.54
CA LEU A 191 12.05 1.13 6.94
C LEU A 191 11.32 -0.14 6.52
N VAL A 192 11.58 -0.66 5.33
CA VAL A 192 10.94 -1.85 4.78
C VAL A 192 11.66 -3.10 5.27
N LYS A 193 10.90 -4.01 5.88
CA LYS A 193 11.36 -5.33 6.33
C LYS A 193 11.32 -6.35 5.20
N SER A 194 10.22 -6.38 4.44
CA SER A 194 10.04 -7.31 3.32
C SER A 194 8.95 -6.82 2.38
N VAL A 195 9.00 -7.29 1.13
CA VAL A 195 7.96 -7.04 0.12
C VAL A 195 7.51 -8.39 -0.40
N GLU A 196 6.22 -8.71 -0.20
CA GLU A 196 5.57 -9.96 -0.60
C GLU A 196 4.66 -9.69 -1.79
N ALA A 197 4.90 -10.36 -2.92
CA ALA A 197 4.02 -10.31 -4.07
C ALA A 197 3.01 -11.47 -3.98
N LYS A 198 1.71 -11.15 -3.90
CA LYS A 198 0.60 -12.11 -3.92
C LYS A 198 0.10 -12.27 -5.35
N MET A 199 0.95 -12.78 -6.24
CA MET A 199 0.64 -12.91 -7.67
C MET A 199 -0.09 -14.23 -7.98
N ASP A 200 -1.34 -14.41 -7.52
CA ASP A 200 -2.19 -15.53 -7.98
C ASP A 200 -3.10 -15.15 -9.16
N LYS A 201 -3.19 -13.86 -9.52
CA LYS A 201 -4.13 -13.34 -10.56
C LYS A 201 -3.49 -12.87 -11.87
N TRP A 202 -2.17 -12.86 -11.98
CA TRP A 202 -1.45 -12.23 -13.12
C TRP A 202 -0.32 -13.10 -13.69
N SER A 203 -0.50 -14.42 -13.71
CA SER A 203 0.33 -15.29 -14.55
C SER A 203 0.09 -14.95 -16.02
N PHE A 204 1.07 -14.31 -16.66
CA PHE A 204 1.12 -14.09 -18.10
C PHE A 204 1.65 -15.34 -18.83
#